data_AF-A0A964I2Y7-F1
#
_entry.id   AF-A0A964I2Y7-F1
#
_cell.length_a   1.000
_cell.length_b   1.000
_cell.length_c   1.000
_cell.angle_alpha   90.00
_cell.angle_beta   90.00
_cell.angle_gamma   90.00
#
_symmetry.space_group_name_H-M   'P 1'
#
loop_
_entity.id
_entity.type
_entity.pdbx_description
1 polymer ?
#
loop_
_entity_poly.entity_id
_entity_poly.type
_entity_poly.pdbx_seq_one_letter_code
_entity_poly.pdbx_strand_id
1 'polypeptide(L)'
;MIDVDVWVRGASSAVTQKMKGVPADAESWTVADVKLLLEQMLKALDRTRDPNAEPPAVSLHGFSWIVSPEPGGVLVHLELQLGTASAGPFAIEEARLSEMITRVIGGPRESKLVH
;
A
#
# COMPACT_ATOMS: atom_id res chain seq x y z
N MET A 1 11.05 5.53 -7.80
CA MET A 1 10.11 4.59 -8.45
C MET A 1 10.11 3.35 -7.59
N ILE A 2 8.94 2.83 -7.26
CA ILE A 2 8.79 1.68 -6.36
C ILE A 2 8.24 0.51 -7.16
N ASP A 3 8.77 -0.67 -6.90
CA ASP A 3 8.27 -1.90 -7.49
C ASP A 3 7.19 -2.49 -6.56
N VAL A 4 6.05 -2.86 -7.16
CA VAL A 4 4.91 -3.46 -6.46
C VAL A 4 4.63 -4.79 -7.13
N ASP A 5 4.77 -5.87 -6.37
CA ASP A 5 4.40 -7.21 -6.83
C ASP A 5 2.92 -7.44 -6.61
N VAL A 6 2.21 -7.73 -7.70
CA VAL A 6 0.75 -7.87 -7.70
C VAL A 6 0.39 -9.27 -8.14
N TRP A 7 -0.43 -9.95 -7.36
CA TRP A 7 -1.07 -11.19 -7.77
C TRP A 7 -2.58 -11.02 -7.75
N VAL A 8 -3.24 -11.37 -8.86
CA VAL A 8 -4.71 -11.36 -8.97
C VAL A 8 -5.20 -12.79 -8.96
N ARG A 9 -6.32 -13.02 -8.26
CA ARG A 9 -6.92 -14.34 -8.16
C ARG A 9 -7.22 -14.92 -9.54
N GLY A 10 -6.74 -16.14 -9.78
CA GLY A 10 -6.85 -16.82 -11.08
C GLY A 10 -5.65 -16.58 -12.01
N ALA A 11 -4.72 -15.70 -11.66
CA ALA A 11 -3.45 -15.55 -12.39
C ALA A 11 -2.45 -16.66 -12.01
N SER A 12 -1.66 -17.09 -12.99
CA SER A 12 -0.65 -18.15 -12.83
C SER A 12 0.59 -17.70 -12.04
N SER A 13 0.86 -16.39 -11.97
CA SER A 13 2.02 -15.82 -11.28
C SER A 13 1.75 -14.37 -10.88
N ALA A 14 2.54 -13.85 -9.94
CA ALA A 14 2.58 -12.42 -9.65
C ALA A 14 3.24 -11.64 -10.80
N VAL A 15 2.89 -10.37 -10.93
CA VAL A 15 3.47 -9.42 -11.88
C VAL A 15 4.02 -8.21 -11.13
N THR A 16 5.24 -7.81 -11.45
CA THR A 16 5.85 -6.61 -10.87
C THR A 16 5.42 -5.39 -11.68
N GLN A 17 4.80 -4.41 -11.01
CA GLN A 17 4.49 -3.12 -11.61
C GLN A 17 5.35 -2.01 -11.01
N LYS A 18 5.81 -1.11 -11.89
CA LYS A 18 6.59 0.06 -11.48
C LYS A 18 5.67 1.26 -11.22
N MET A 19 5.75 1.80 -10.00
CA MET A 19 4.94 2.93 -9.55
C MET A 19 5.76 4.22 -9.44
N LYS A 20 5.16 5.32 -9.90
CA LYS A 20 5.70 6.68 -9.78
C LYS A 20 4.95 7.44 -8.68
N GLY A 21 5.56 8.51 -8.18
CA GLY A 21 4.92 9.44 -7.24
C GLY A 21 5.26 9.20 -5.77
N VAL A 22 5.55 7.96 -5.36
CA VAL A 22 6.00 7.68 -3.99
C VAL A 22 7.50 8.03 -3.85
N PRO A 23 7.91 8.77 -2.81
CA PRO A 23 9.32 9.07 -2.55
C PRO A 23 10.14 7.79 -2.37
N ALA A 24 11.36 7.75 -2.92
CA ALA A 24 12.22 6.58 -2.82
C ALA A 24 12.86 6.41 -1.43
N ASP A 25 13.05 7.51 -0.71
CA ASP A 25 13.62 7.53 0.63
C ASP A 25 12.53 7.28 1.68
N ALA A 26 12.42 6.03 2.13
CA ALA A 26 11.42 5.62 3.11
C ALA A 26 11.69 6.14 4.53
N GLU A 27 12.94 6.46 4.84
CA GLU A 27 13.31 6.98 6.17
C GLU A 27 12.67 8.35 6.43
N SER A 28 12.46 9.16 5.38
CA SER A 28 11.83 10.48 5.49
C SER A 28 10.32 10.47 5.28
N TRP A 29 9.69 9.31 5.10
CA TRP A 29 8.26 9.24 4.81
C TRP A 29 7.36 9.85 5.88
N THR A 30 6.34 10.54 5.39
CA THR A 30 5.21 11.07 6.13
C THR A 30 3.98 10.19 5.97
N VAL A 31 2.93 10.48 6.74
CA VAL A 31 1.60 9.83 6.59
C VAL A 31 1.04 10.03 5.18
N ALA A 32 1.32 11.17 4.53
CA ALA A 32 0.86 11.43 3.17
C ALA A 32 1.58 10.53 2.14
N ASP A 33 2.87 10.26 2.35
CA ASP A 33 3.64 9.37 1.47
C ASP A 33 3.17 7.93 1.58
N VAL A 34 2.87 7.48 2.81
CA VAL A 34 2.27 6.15 3.05
C VAL A 34 0.88 6.06 2.45
N LYS A 35 0.07 7.12 2.55
CA LYS A 35 -1.23 7.17 1.88
C LYS A 35 -1.07 6.98 0.37
N LEU A 36 -0.14 7.70 -0.24
CA LEU A 36 0.14 7.58 -1.66
C LEU A 36 0.63 6.17 -2.03
N LEU A 37 1.50 5.55 -1.22
CA LEU A 37 1.94 4.17 -1.40
C LEU A 37 0.74 3.20 -1.46
N LEU A 38 -0.15 3.25 -0.46
CA LEU A 38 -1.32 2.37 -0.40
C LEU A 38 -2.25 2.57 -1.61
N GLU A 39 -2.50 3.82 -2.00
CA GLU A 39 -3.26 4.13 -3.21
C GLU A 39 -2.61 3.56 -4.48
N GLN A 40 -1.29 3.63 -4.61
CA GLN A 40 -0.58 3.08 -5.76
C GLN A 40 -0.65 1.54 -5.79
N MET A 41 -0.53 0.87 -4.65
CA MET A 41 -0.65 -0.60 -4.56
C MET A 41 -2.06 -1.07 -4.96
N LEU A 42 -3.11 -0.40 -4.50
CA LEU A 42 -4.49 -0.70 -4.89
C LEU A 42 -4.72 -0.43 -6.40
N LYS A 43 -4.21 0.68 -6.93
CA LYS A 43 -4.25 0.96 -8.38
C LYS A 43 -3.49 -0.08 -9.19
N ALA A 44 -2.43 -0.66 -8.65
CA ALA A 44 -1.69 -1.73 -9.30
C ALA A 44 -2.55 -2.99 -9.42
N LEU A 45 -3.23 -3.40 -8.34
CA LEU A 45 -4.21 -4.49 -8.35
C LEU A 45 -5.29 -4.30 -9.41
N ASP A 46 -5.93 -3.12 -9.43
CA ASP A 46 -6.98 -2.83 -10.41
C ASP A 46 -6.47 -2.90 -11.85
N ARG A 47 -5.29 -2.33 -12.12
CA ARG A 47 -4.66 -2.38 -13.45
C ARG A 47 -4.24 -3.78 -13.89
N THR A 48 -3.78 -4.64 -12.97
CA THR A 48 -3.49 -6.05 -13.30
C THR A 48 -4.78 -6.79 -13.64
N ARG A 49 -5.88 -6.50 -12.92
CA ARG A 49 -7.18 -7.14 -13.16
C ARG A 49 -7.79 -6.73 -14.50
N ASP A 50 -7.79 -5.43 -14.78
CA ASP A 50 -8.31 -4.86 -16.02
C ASP A 50 -7.39 -3.75 -16.53
N PRO A 51 -6.46 -4.07 -17.45
CA PRO A 51 -5.51 -3.09 -17.99
C PRO A 51 -6.16 -1.99 -18.85
N ASN A 52 -7.39 -2.20 -19.33
CA ASN A 52 -8.08 -1.28 -20.24
C ASN A 52 -9.13 -0.42 -19.53
N ALA A 53 -9.47 -0.75 -18.28
CA ALA A 53 -10.39 0.03 -17.48
C ALA A 53 -9.78 1.38 -17.08
N GLU A 54 -10.63 2.41 -17.05
CA GLU A 54 -10.28 3.68 -16.41
C GLU A 54 -10.04 3.42 -14.92
N PRO A 55 -8.92 3.89 -14.33
CA PRO A 55 -8.62 3.60 -12.94
C PRO A 55 -9.73 4.15 -12.04
N PRO A 56 -10.43 3.30 -11.28
CA PRO A 56 -11.47 3.78 -10.39
C PRO A 56 -10.85 4.68 -9.30
N ALA A 57 -11.67 5.55 -8.71
CA ALA A 57 -11.30 6.21 -7.46
C ALA A 57 -10.98 5.11 -6.43
N VAL A 58 -9.72 5.05 -5.99
CA VAL A 58 -9.31 4.07 -4.98
C VAL A 58 -9.79 4.50 -3.62
N SER A 59 -10.51 3.61 -2.95
CA SER A 59 -10.91 3.79 -1.56
C SER A 59 -9.98 3.02 -0.65
N LEU A 60 -9.52 3.66 0.43
CA LEU A 60 -8.62 3.05 1.41
C LEU A 60 -9.38 2.17 2.42
N HIS A 61 -10.20 1.24 1.94
CA HIS A 61 -10.97 0.28 2.74
C HIS A 61 -11.12 -1.06 2.02
N GLY A 62 -11.58 -2.09 2.73
CA GLY A 62 -11.90 -3.40 2.14
C GLY A 62 -10.69 -4.28 1.84
N PHE A 63 -9.54 -3.99 2.46
CA PHE A 63 -8.33 -4.81 2.42
C PHE A 63 -7.81 -5.05 3.85
N SER A 64 -7.13 -6.17 4.07
CA SER A 64 -6.23 -6.37 5.20
C SER A 64 -4.82 -5.96 4.81
N TRP A 65 -4.01 -5.58 5.79
CA TRP A 65 -2.61 -5.23 5.58
C TRP A 65 -1.73 -5.87 6.64
N ILE A 66 -0.50 -6.19 6.24
CA ILE A 66 0.55 -6.72 7.12
C ILE A 66 1.83 -5.96 6.80
N VAL A 67 2.57 -5.59 7.84
CA VAL A 67 3.91 -5.05 7.75
C VAL A 67 4.83 -6.11 8.34
N SER A 68 5.82 -6.55 7.57
CA SER A 68 6.72 -7.64 7.97
C SER A 68 8.18 -7.20 7.81
N PRO A 69 9.07 -7.53 8.76
CA PRO A 69 10.49 -7.30 8.60
C PRO A 69 11.07 -8.25 7.54
N GLU A 70 11.94 -7.74 6.68
CA GLU A 70 12.63 -8.48 5.62
C GLU A 70 14.10 -8.05 5.56
N PRO A 71 15.02 -8.85 4.98
CA PRO A 71 16.39 -8.41 4.75
C PRO A 71 16.43 -7.10 3.95
N GLY A 72 17.00 -6.05 4.54
CA GLY A 72 17.10 -4.74 3.90
C GLY A 72 15.94 -3.77 4.19
N GLY A 73 15.01 -4.13 5.08
CA GLY A 73 13.99 -3.20 5.55
C GLY A 73 12.67 -3.89 5.89
N VAL A 74 11.57 -3.31 5.42
CA VAL A 74 10.22 -3.75 5.77
C VAL A 74 9.34 -3.88 4.53
N LEU A 75 8.64 -5.00 4.42
CA LEU A 75 7.67 -5.29 3.38
C LEU A 75 6.26 -4.88 3.84
N VAL A 76 5.50 -4.26 2.95
CA VAL A 76 4.06 -4.04 3.12
C VAL A 76 3.32 -5.01 2.21
N HIS A 77 2.38 -5.77 2.78
CA HIS A 77 1.49 -6.64 2.03
C HIS A 77 0.04 -6.19 2.22
N LEU A 78 -0.70 -6.05 1.11
CA LEU A 78 -2.13 -5.82 1.08
C LEU A 78 -2.83 -7.06 0.55
N GLU A 79 -3.91 -7.44 1.21
CA GLU A 79 -4.74 -8.58 0.82
C GLU A 79 -6.20 -8.15 0.64
N LEU A 80 -6.75 -8.50 -0.52
CA LEU A 80 -8.15 -8.30 -0.89
C LEU A 80 -8.72 -9.65 -1.34
N GLN A 81 -10.05 -9.77 -1.37
CA GLN A 81 -10.73 -10.97 -1.88
C GLN A 81 -10.30 -11.35 -3.32
N LEU A 82 -9.90 -10.36 -4.12
CA LEU A 82 -9.59 -10.51 -5.54
C LEU A 82 -8.09 -10.64 -5.82
N GLY A 83 -7.21 -10.47 -4.83
CA GLY A 83 -5.77 -10.50 -5.06
C GLY A 83 -4.96 -9.86 -3.94
N THR A 84 -3.65 -9.85 -4.12
CA THR A 84 -2.68 -9.32 -3.17
C THR A 84 -1.68 -8.38 -3.84
N ALA A 85 -1.16 -7.42 -3.08
CA ALA A 85 -0.09 -6.53 -3.50
C ALA A 85 0.98 -6.43 -2.42
N SER A 86 2.24 -6.63 -2.80
CA SER A 86 3.41 -6.48 -1.94
C SER A 86 4.27 -5.33 -2.44
N ALA A 87 4.84 -4.54 -1.52
CA ALA A 87 5.84 -3.53 -1.87
C ALA A 87 6.91 -3.44 -0.78
N GLY A 88 8.16 -3.22 -1.22
CA GLY A 88 9.34 -3.18 -0.34
C GLY A 88 10.40 -4.21 -0.77
N PRO A 89 11.40 -4.47 0.08
CA PRO A 89 11.56 -3.91 1.42
C PRO A 89 11.89 -2.41 1.40
N PHE A 90 11.37 -1.68 2.38
CA PHE A 90 11.60 -0.24 2.59
C PHE A 90 12.51 0.00 3.78
N ALA A 91 13.48 0.91 3.64
CA ALA A 91 14.34 1.35 4.74
C ALA A 91 13.53 2.22 5.74
N ILE A 92 12.73 1.58 6.57
CA ILE A 92 11.94 2.20 7.63
C ILE A 92 11.63 1.17 8.70
N GLU A 93 11.56 1.60 9.96
CA GLU A 93 11.20 0.73 11.08
C GLU A 93 9.77 0.18 10.94
N GLU A 94 9.60 -1.12 11.22
CA GLU A 94 8.32 -1.85 11.11
C GLU A 94 7.20 -1.18 11.90
N ALA A 95 7.51 -0.82 13.16
CA ALA A 95 6.57 -0.16 14.06
C ALA A 95 6.15 1.21 13.53
N ARG A 96 7.09 1.98 12.97
CA ARG A 96 6.81 3.32 12.42
C ARG A 96 5.92 3.21 11.18
N LEU A 97 6.21 2.28 10.28
CA LEU A 97 5.39 2.09 9.09
C LEU A 97 3.97 1.61 9.45
N SER A 98 3.86 0.67 10.39
CA SER A 98 2.58 0.17 10.91
C SER A 98 1.74 1.29 11.53
N GLU A 99 2.37 2.18 12.31
CA GLU A 99 1.70 3.34 12.89
C GLU A 99 1.18 4.30 11.81
N MET A 100 2.01 4.60 10.79
CA MET A 100 1.58 5.47 9.70
C MET A 100 0.43 4.87 8.88
N ILE A 101 0.48 3.57 8.56
CA ILE A 101 -0.62 2.88 7.87
C ILE A 101 -1.90 2.94 8.71
N THR A 102 -1.80 2.73 10.03
CA THR A 102 -2.95 2.83 10.95
C THR A 102 -3.56 4.23 10.92
N ARG A 103 -2.74 5.29 10.91
CA ARG A 103 -3.21 6.68 10.79
C ARG A 103 -3.87 6.97 9.45
N VAL A 104 -3.36 6.39 8.36
CA VAL A 104 -3.96 6.53 7.01
C VAL A 104 -5.33 5.89 6.96
N ILE A 105 -5.46 4.65 7.43
CA ILE A 105 -6.71 3.88 7.35
C ILE A 105 -7.74 4.37 8.38
N GLY A 106 -7.28 4.69 9.60
CA GLY A 106 -8.14 5.15 10.69
C GLY A 106 -8.55 6.63 10.62
N GLY A 107 -7.91 7.42 9.76
CA GLY A 107 -8.09 8.87 9.70
C GLY A 107 -7.73 9.59 11.02
N PRO A 108 -7.68 10.93 11.06
CA PRO A 108 -7.73 11.63 12.33
C PRO A 108 -9.04 11.25 13.04
N ARG A 109 -8.95 10.73 14.26
CA ARG A 109 -10.12 10.73 15.16
C ARG A 109 -10.54 12.19 15.27
N GLU A 110 -11.70 12.55 14.74
CA GLU A 110 -12.36 13.77 15.21
C GLU A 110 -12.51 13.60 16.71
N SER A 111 -11.67 14.30 17.47
CA SER A 111 -11.91 14.51 18.88
C SER A 111 -13.25 15.21 18.98
N LYS A 112 -14.32 14.46 19.23
CA LYS A 112 -15.51 15.00 19.87
C LYS A 112 -15.10 15.51 21.24
N LEU A 113 -14.58 16.73 21.28
CA LEU A 113 -14.71 17.59 22.45
C LEU A 113 -16.20 17.83 22.61
N VAL A 114 -16.83 17.03 23.47
CA VAL A 114 -18.09 17.40 24.08
C VAL A 114 -17.76 18.54 25.05
N HIS A 115 -18.24 19.73 24.74
CA HIS A 115 -18.37 20.83 25.70
C HIS A 115 -19.75 20.76 26.34
#